data_AF-A0A4P5QPF0-F1
#
_entry.id   AF-A0A4P5QPF0-F1
#
_cell.length_a   1.000
_cell.length_b   1.000
_cell.length_c   1.000
_cell.angle_alpha   90.00
_cell.angle_beta   90.00
_cell.angle_gamma   90.00
#
_symmetry.space_group_name_H-M   'P 1'
#
loop_
_entity.id
_entity.type
_entity.pdbx_description
1 polymer ?
#
loop_
_entity_poly.entity_id
_entity_poly.type
_entity_poly.pdbx_seq_one_letter_code
_entity_poly.pdbx_strand_id
1 'polypeptide(L)'
;MFKACQAIFFLEQLVAAGCREGYFIMVADDPLFYRGDFLAGIYAFFRGDTPISGQIFGPTGDTTRQINIGQRYNVQWQDVTGSLRYFVIHIARKNEA
;
A
#
# COMPACT_ATOMS: atom_id res chain seq x y z
N MET A 1 -1.69 -7.76 3.06
CA MET A 1 -1.21 -6.37 3.21
C MET A 1 0.28 -6.23 2.92
N PHE A 2 1.20 -6.98 3.55
CA PHE A 2 2.65 -6.84 3.29
C PHE A 2 3.04 -7.01 1.82
N LYS A 3 2.51 -8.02 1.14
CA LYS A 3 2.72 -8.21 -0.31
C LYS A 3 2.25 -7.01 -1.15
N ALA A 4 1.19 -6.30 -0.74
CA ALA A 4 0.74 -5.09 -1.42
C ALA A 4 1.78 -3.96 -1.24
N CYS A 5 2.32 -3.80 -0.03
CA CYS A 5 3.45 -2.89 0.19
C CYS A 5 4.69 -3.27 -0.63
N GLN A 6 5.00 -4.56 -0.79
CA GLN A 6 6.10 -5.01 -1.67
C GLN A 6 5.86 -4.65 -3.14
N ALA A 7 4.62 -4.76 -3.64
CA ALA A 7 4.26 -4.36 -4.99
C ALA A 7 4.40 -2.84 -5.19
N ILE A 8 3.98 -2.03 -4.21
CA ILE A 8 4.16 -0.57 -4.22
C ILE A 8 5.66 -0.22 -4.23
N PHE A 9 6.46 -0.85 -3.38
CA PHE A 9 7.92 -0.66 -3.35
C PHE A 9 8.57 -0.99 -4.70
N PHE A 10 8.18 -2.11 -5.31
CA PHE A 10 8.66 -2.49 -6.63
C PHE A 10 8.29 -1.46 -7.71
N LEU A 11 7.07 -0.92 -7.68
CA LEU A 11 6.68 0.14 -8.61
C LEU A 11 7.44 1.46 -8.38
N GLU A 12 7.75 1.82 -7.14
CA GLU A 12 8.66 2.95 -6.85
C GLU A 12 10.02 2.74 -7.53
N GLN A 13 10.58 1.53 -7.45
CA GLN A 13 11.85 1.19 -8.10
C GLN A 13 11.75 1.29 -9.63
N LEU A 14 10.66 0.82 -10.24
CA LEU A 14 10.46 0.92 -11.68
C LEU A 14 10.36 2.38 -12.16
N VAL A 15 9.60 3.21 -11.44
CA VAL A 15 9.47 4.64 -11.76
C VAL A 15 10.80 5.38 -11.59
N ALA A 16 11.57 5.03 -10.56
CA ALA A 16 12.92 5.54 -10.38
C ALA A 16 13.89 5.08 -11.50
N ALA A 17 13.72 3.86 -12.02
CA ALA A 17 14.56 3.30 -13.08
C ALA A 17 14.25 3.85 -14.48
N GLY A 18 13.19 4.66 -14.65
CA GLY A 18 12.89 5.31 -15.92
C GLY A 18 11.45 5.13 -16.41
N CYS A 19 10.64 4.27 -15.78
CA CYS A 19 9.22 4.22 -16.09
C CYS A 19 8.56 5.57 -15.80
N ARG A 20 7.60 5.98 -16.64
CA ARG A 20 6.95 7.29 -16.51
C ARG A 20 6.16 7.40 -15.21
N GLU A 21 5.28 6.42 -15.00
CA GLU A 21 4.34 6.33 -13.88
C GLU A 21 4.08 4.86 -13.56
N GLY A 22 3.65 4.59 -12.33
CA GLY A 22 3.17 3.30 -11.87
C GLY A 22 1.78 3.41 -11.26
N TYR A 23 0.96 2.39 -11.43
CA TYR A 23 -0.36 2.30 -10.82
C TYR A 23 -0.49 0.96 -10.12
N PHE A 24 -0.82 0.99 -8.84
CA PHE A 24 -1.16 -0.20 -8.06
C PHE A 24 -2.64 -0.21 -7.80
N ILE A 25 -3.31 -1.31 -8.13
CA ILE A 25 -4.71 -1.53 -7.84
C ILE A 25 -4.82 -2.76 -6.96
N MET A 26 -5.52 -2.62 -5.84
CA MET A 26 -5.90 -3.75 -5.01
C MET A 26 -7.42 -3.83 -4.98
N VAL A 27 -7.93 -5.02 -5.26
CA VAL A 27 -9.34 -5.35 -5.17
C VAL A 27 -9.50 -6.43 -4.10
N ALA A 28 -10.46 -6.27 -3.20
CA ALA A 28 -10.72 -7.21 -2.13
C ALA A 28 -12.22 -7.27 -1.81
N ASP A 29 -12.73 -8.47 -1.59
CA ASP A 29 -14.10 -8.77 -1.19
C ASP A 29 -14.20 -9.25 0.27
N ASP A 30 -13.07 -9.63 0.88
CA ASP A 30 -12.98 -9.97 2.30
C ASP A 30 -12.91 -8.69 3.17
N PRO A 31 -13.89 -8.47 4.06
CA PRO A 31 -13.94 -7.32 4.97
C PRO A 31 -12.70 -7.09 5.81
N LEU A 32 -11.93 -8.14 6.10
CA LEU A 32 -10.70 -8.01 6.86
C LEU A 32 -9.65 -7.15 6.13
N PHE A 33 -9.75 -6.88 4.83
CA PHE A 33 -8.80 -5.99 4.16
C PHE A 33 -9.06 -4.50 4.42
N TYR A 34 -10.29 -4.11 4.69
CA TYR A 34 -10.70 -2.70 4.74
C TYR A 34 -11.52 -2.34 5.99
N ARG A 35 -11.79 -3.30 6.87
CA ARG A 35 -12.53 -3.10 8.12
C ARG A 35 -11.88 -3.87 9.28
N GLY A 36 -12.04 -3.34 10.48
CA GLY A 36 -11.64 -3.98 11.73
C GLY A 36 -11.18 -2.94 12.75
N ASP A 37 -11.28 -3.29 14.03
CA ASP A 37 -10.99 -2.35 15.13
C ASP A 37 -9.48 -2.19 15.40
N PHE A 38 -8.68 -3.14 14.90
CA PHE A 38 -7.23 -3.11 15.03
C PHE A 38 -6.58 -2.22 13.95
N LEU A 39 -6.21 -1.01 14.36
CA LEU A 39 -5.53 0.02 13.55
C LEU A 39 -4.05 0.18 13.93
N ALA A 40 -3.33 -0.93 14.09
CA ALA A 40 -1.90 -0.91 14.40
C ALA A 40 -1.09 -1.76 13.42
N GLY A 41 0.21 -1.46 13.35
CA GLY A 41 1.13 -2.08 12.41
C GLY A 41 0.66 -1.89 10.97
N ILE A 42 0.83 -2.93 10.15
CA ILE A 42 0.52 -2.85 8.73
C ILE A 42 -0.95 -2.62 8.41
N TYR A 43 -1.87 -2.97 9.33
CA TYR A 43 -3.30 -2.78 9.13
C TYR A 43 -3.72 -1.31 9.17
N ALA A 44 -2.99 -0.48 9.93
CA ALA A 44 -3.24 0.96 10.03
C ALA A 44 -3.20 1.64 8.66
N PHE A 45 -2.34 1.14 7.75
CA PHE A 45 -2.18 1.72 6.42
C PHE A 45 -3.35 1.43 5.45
N PHE A 46 -4.12 0.39 5.70
CA PHE A 46 -5.20 -0.05 4.80
C PHE A 46 -6.59 0.19 5.39
N ARG A 47 -6.71 0.35 6.71
CA ARG A 47 -7.99 0.46 7.42
C ARG A 47 -8.18 1.79 8.15
N GLY A 48 -7.14 2.61 8.27
CA GLY A 48 -7.21 3.92 8.94
C GLY A 48 -6.63 5.02 8.06
N ASP A 49 -6.48 6.22 8.64
CA ASP A 49 -5.97 7.40 7.93
C ASP A 49 -4.44 7.48 7.89
N THR A 50 -3.75 6.37 8.14
CA THR A 50 -2.28 6.33 8.12
C THR A 50 -1.80 6.09 6.68
N PRO A 51 -1.00 6.99 6.10
CA PRO A 51 -0.47 6.76 4.75
C PRO A 51 0.52 5.58 4.74
N ILE A 52 0.46 4.73 3.70
CA ILE A 52 1.53 3.76 3.41
C ILE A 52 2.80 4.57 3.14
N SER A 53 3.77 4.49 4.04
CA SER A 53 5.05 5.19 3.95
C SER A 53 6.07 4.65 4.94
N GLY A 54 7.35 4.93 4.69
CA GLY A 54 8.45 4.60 5.59
C GLY A 54 8.75 3.11 5.66
N GLN A 55 9.36 2.70 6.77
CA GLN A 55 9.81 1.33 6.99
C GLN A 55 8.62 0.44 7.36
N ILE A 56 8.40 -0.61 6.57
CA ILE A 56 7.33 -1.59 6.77
C ILE A 56 7.97 -2.95 6.99
N PHE A 57 7.63 -3.59 8.11
CA PHE A 57 8.10 -4.91 8.50
C PHE A 57 7.15 -6.00 8.00
N GLY A 58 7.72 -7.18 7.74
CA GLY A 58 7.01 -8.40 7.36
C GLY A 58 5.95 -8.83 8.39
N PRO A 59 5.08 -9.80 8.01
CA PRO A 59 4.09 -10.34 8.93
C PRO A 59 4.73 -10.97 10.18
N THR A 60 3.97 -11.03 11.26
CA THR A 60 4.38 -11.50 12.59
C THR A 60 5.15 -12.82 12.50
N GLY A 61 6.40 -12.82 12.97
CA GLY A 61 7.29 -14.00 12.98
C GLY A 61 8.52 -13.89 12.07
N ASP A 62 8.49 -13.03 11.03
CA ASP A 62 9.65 -12.75 10.16
C ASP A 62 9.89 -11.25 10.04
N THR A 63 10.55 -10.67 11.06
CA THR A 63 10.94 -9.26 11.10
C THR A 63 12.19 -8.96 10.27
N THR A 64 12.83 -9.97 9.69
CA THR A 64 14.02 -9.79 8.84
C THR A 64 13.67 -9.15 7.50
N ARG A 65 12.42 -9.35 7.05
CA ARG A 65 11.90 -8.72 5.84
C ARG A 65 11.42 -7.33 6.14
N GLN A 66 12.11 -6.36 5.56
CA GLN A 66 11.74 -4.96 5.62
C GLN A 66 11.78 -4.36 4.22
N ILE A 67 10.87 -3.43 3.97
CA ILE A 67 10.87 -2.57 2.80
C ILE A 67 10.71 -1.13 3.25
N ASN A 68 11.24 -0.20 2.48
CA ASN A 68 11.10 1.22 2.75
C ASN A 68 10.31 1.86 1.60
N ILE A 69 9.12 2.36 1.90
CA ILE A 69 8.28 3.11 0.96
C ILE A 69 8.69 4.58 1.03
N GLY A 70 9.24 5.10 -0.07
CA GLY A 70 9.85 6.43 -0.10
C GLY A 70 8.85 7.58 -0.21
N GLN A 71 7.65 7.31 -0.73
CA GLN A 71 6.55 8.28 -0.86
C GLN A 71 5.45 8.01 0.19
N ARG A 72 4.39 8.82 0.15
CA ARG A 72 3.23 8.69 1.04
C ARG A 72 1.99 8.43 0.20
N TYR A 73 1.30 7.33 0.48
CA TYR A 73 0.10 6.93 -0.25
C TYR A 73 -1.07 6.73 0.70
N ASN A 74 -2.17 7.47 0.46
CA ASN A 74 -3.40 7.31 1.22
C ASN A 74 -4.24 6.22 0.56
N VAL A 75 -4.63 5.21 1.34
CA VAL A 75 -5.57 4.19 0.88
C VAL A 75 -6.98 4.73 1.04
N GLN A 76 -7.72 4.79 -0.07
CA GLN A 76 -9.14 5.14 -0.07
C GLN A 76 -9.90 4.03 -0.78
N TRP A 77 -10.56 3.18 0.02
CA TRP A 77 -11.38 2.11 -0.51
C TRP A 77 -12.66 2.67 -1.14
N GLN A 78 -12.93 2.24 -2.37
CA GLN A 78 -14.11 2.55 -3.16
C GLN A 78 -14.95 1.27 -3.29
N ASP A 79 -16.27 1.41 -3.16
CA ASP A 79 -17.21 0.30 -3.37
C ASP A 79 -17.32 -0.04 -4.87
N VAL A 80 -17.39 -1.35 -5.18
CA VAL A 80 -17.69 -1.84 -6.53
C VAL A 80 -19.08 -2.47 -6.56
N THR A 81 -19.28 -3.53 -5.76
CA THR A 81 -20.56 -4.25 -5.62
C THR A 81 -20.51 -5.16 -4.40
N GLY A 82 -21.59 -5.22 -3.61
CA GLY A 82 -21.64 -6.06 -2.40
C GLY A 82 -20.49 -5.75 -1.43
N SER A 83 -19.65 -6.74 -1.14
CA SER A 83 -18.43 -6.57 -0.33
C SER A 83 -17.17 -6.24 -1.16
N LEU A 84 -17.26 -6.26 -2.49
CA LEU A 84 -16.13 -5.98 -3.36
C LEU A 84 -15.76 -4.49 -3.30
N ARG A 85 -14.52 -4.22 -2.89
CA ARG A 85 -13.93 -2.89 -2.83
C ARG A 85 -12.60 -2.85 -3.56
N TYR A 86 -12.17 -1.65 -3.94
CA TYR A 86 -10.83 -1.44 -4.49
C TYR A 86 -10.23 -0.12 -4.03
N PHE A 87 -8.93 0.01 -4.16
CA PHE A 87 -8.27 1.32 -4.16
C PHE A 87 -7.21 1.37 -5.25
N VAL A 88 -6.82 2.59 -5.62
CA VAL A 88 -5.75 2.83 -6.59
C VAL A 88 -4.69 3.73 -5.97
N ILE A 89 -3.43 3.35 -6.13
CA ILE A 89 -2.28 4.20 -5.80
C ILE A 89 -1.60 4.58 -7.11
N HIS A 90 -1.43 5.88 -7.31
CA HIS A 90 -0.61 6.43 -8.38
C HIS A 90 0.80 6.73 -7.84
N ILE A 91 1.80 6.30 -8.60
CA ILE A 91 3.22 6.44 -8.29
C ILE A 91 3.84 7.25 -9.42
N ALA A 92 4.15 8.50 -9.12
CA ALA A 92 4.88 9.39 -10.03
C ALA A 92 6.33 9.53 -9.57
N ARG A 93 7.20 9.96 -10.50
CA ARG A 93 8.58 10.32 -10.16
C ARG A 93 8.55 11.50 -9.19
N LYS A 94 9.36 11.45 -8.13
CA LYS A 94 9.62 12.66 -7.33
C LYS A 94 10.39 13.62 -8.23
N ASN A 95 9.83 14.80 -8.49
CA ASN A 95 10.64 15.88 -9.04
C ASN A 95 11.71 16.20 -7.98
N GLU A 96 12.98 16.14 -8.37
CA GLU A 96 14.06 16.67 -7.56
C GLU A 96 13.80 18.18 -7.42
N ALA A 97 13.60 18.63 -6.18
CA ALA A 97 13.49 20.05 -5.84
C ALA A 97 14.89 20.65 -5.65
#